data_AF-A0A941C7C8-F1
#
_entry.id   AF-A0A941C7C8-F1
#
_cell.length_a   1.000
_cell.length_b   1.000
_cell.length_c   1.000
_cell.angle_alpha   90.00
_cell.angle_beta   90.00
_cell.angle_gamma   90.00
#
_symmetry.space_group_name_H-M   'P 1'
#
loop_
_entity.id
_entity.type
_entity.pdbx_description
1 polymer ?
#
loop_
_entity_poly.entity_id
_entity_poly.type
_entity_poly.pdbx_seq_one_letter_code
_entity_poly.pdbx_strand_id
1 'polypeptide(L)'
;MRPLILLILFCNLIACSGSKETTSTSQKYNRKAAKLVTIKNAPPGIIDNSPKTLTRVNEVLEKHTKFSLNDIARSEVIKTKTGYWWRFLNTRTGERFIVTTDPSFNTVNIQKKSRNRS
;
A
#
# COMPACT_ATOMS: atom_id res chain seq x y z
N MET A 1 9.76 64.38 -8.29
CA MET A 1 9.74 64.61 -6.83
C MET A 1 9.05 63.44 -6.17
N ARG A 2 9.74 62.75 -5.25
CA ARG A 2 9.16 61.70 -4.38
C ARG A 2 8.31 62.36 -3.28
N PRO A 3 7.29 61.66 -2.77
CA PRO A 3 7.43 61.04 -1.44
C PRO A 3 6.91 59.58 -1.47
N LEU A 4 7.69 58.55 -1.13
CA LEU A 4 7.98 58.07 0.23
C LEU A 4 6.75 58.04 1.16
N ILE A 5 5.96 56.96 1.08
CA ILE A 5 5.15 56.48 2.21
C ILE A 5 5.47 55.00 2.42
N LEU A 6 6.19 54.78 3.51
CA LEU A 6 6.51 53.53 4.17
C LEU A 6 5.25 53.09 4.94
N LEU A 7 4.60 51.99 4.57
CA LEU A 7 3.64 51.34 5.45
C LEU A 7 4.06 49.89 5.69
N ILE A 8 4.73 49.75 6.82
CA ILE A 8 5.02 48.50 7.50
C ILE A 8 3.68 47.91 7.93
N LEU A 9 3.36 46.69 7.48
CA LEU A 9 2.40 45.85 8.18
C LEU A 9 2.99 44.45 8.35
N PHE A 10 3.64 44.28 9.51
CA PHE A 10 3.93 42.98 10.10
C PHE A 10 2.60 42.26 10.36
N CYS A 11 2.29 41.25 9.54
CA CYS A 11 1.33 40.23 9.94
C CYS A 11 2.08 38.94 10.25
N ASN A 12 2.19 38.73 11.56
CA ASN A 12 2.62 37.54 12.28
C ASN A 12 2.52 36.23 11.50
N LEU A 13 3.66 35.55 11.40
CA LEU A 13 3.74 34.12 11.17
C LEU A 13 2.95 33.42 12.28
N ILE A 14 1.72 33.01 11.99
CA ILE A 14 1.03 32.02 12.82
C ILE A 14 1.79 30.72 12.57
N ALA A 15 2.79 30.45 13.40
CA ALA A 15 3.39 29.14 13.55
C ALA A 15 2.31 28.18 14.04
N CYS A 16 1.56 27.60 13.11
CA CYS A 16 0.70 26.48 13.39
C CYS A 16 1.60 25.25 13.60
N SER A 17 2.24 25.18 14.77
CA SER A 17 2.87 23.96 15.29
C SER A 17 1.76 23.02 15.74
N GLY A 18 0.95 22.56 14.77
CA GLY A 18 0.13 21.39 14.95
C GLY A 18 1.08 20.21 14.99
N SER A 19 1.34 19.70 16.19
CA SER A 19 1.91 18.38 16.37
C SER A 19 1.07 17.44 15.51
N LYS A 20 1.62 17.01 14.37
CA LYS A 20 1.01 15.94 13.59
C LYS A 20 1.24 14.70 14.42
N GLU A 21 0.34 14.46 15.36
CA GLU A 21 0.05 13.12 15.82
C GLU A 21 -0.16 12.32 14.55
N THR A 22 0.82 11.49 14.23
CA THR A 22 0.70 10.42 13.26
C THR A 22 -0.45 9.58 13.74
N THR A 23 -1.65 9.97 13.31
CA THR A 23 -2.84 9.15 13.36
C THR A 23 -2.42 7.90 12.62
N SER A 24 -2.06 6.88 13.40
CA SER A 24 -1.96 5.52 12.93
C SER A 24 -3.38 5.19 12.49
N THR A 25 -3.68 5.61 11.26
CA THR A 25 -4.85 5.20 10.52
C THR A 25 -4.67 3.70 10.49
N SER A 26 -5.33 3.01 11.43
CA SER A 26 -5.55 1.59 11.30
C SER A 26 -6.33 1.48 10.00
N GLN A 27 -5.57 1.27 8.93
CA GLN A 27 -6.05 1.30 7.57
C GLN A 27 -7.00 0.12 7.50
N LYS A 28 -8.28 0.42 7.74
CA LYS A 28 -9.34 -0.58 7.90
C LYS A 28 -9.31 -1.38 6.62
N TYR A 29 -8.76 -2.59 6.72
CA TYR A 29 -8.65 -3.50 5.59
C TYR A 29 -10.05 -3.66 5.01
N ASN A 30 -10.27 -3.12 3.82
CA ASN A 30 -11.56 -3.15 3.18
C ASN A 30 -11.81 -4.59 2.71
N ARG A 31 -12.38 -5.43 3.59
CA ARG A 31 -12.71 -6.83 3.32
C ARG A 31 -13.57 -7.01 2.06
N LYS A 32 -14.33 -5.99 1.62
CA LYS A 32 -15.09 -6.07 0.37
C LYS A 32 -14.19 -6.17 -0.88
N ALA A 33 -13.00 -5.57 -0.86
CA ALA A 33 -12.04 -5.66 -1.96
C ALA A 33 -11.35 -7.04 -2.03
N ALA A 34 -11.23 -7.74 -0.89
CA ALA A 34 -10.62 -9.06 -0.82
C ALA A 34 -11.34 -10.14 -1.65
N LYS A 35 -12.66 -9.97 -1.85
CA LYS A 35 -13.50 -10.91 -2.60
C LYS A 35 -13.19 -10.94 -4.12
N LEU A 36 -12.44 -9.96 -4.63
CA LEU A 36 -12.12 -9.82 -6.07
C LEU A 36 -10.89 -10.63 -6.50
N VAL A 37 -10.05 -11.06 -5.55
CA VAL A 37 -8.77 -11.71 -5.86
C VAL A 37 -8.70 -13.08 -5.20
N THR A 38 -8.99 -14.12 -6.00
CA THR A 38 -8.98 -15.50 -5.53
C THR A 38 -7.58 -16.05 -5.36
N ILE A 39 -7.39 -16.86 -4.32
CA ILE A 39 -6.18 -17.65 -4.06
C ILE A 39 -6.11 -18.92 -4.93
N LYS A 40 -6.86 -18.99 -6.05
CA LYS A 40 -6.83 -20.14 -6.97
C LYS A 40 -5.41 -20.39 -7.47
N ASN A 41 -4.90 -21.61 -7.32
CA ASN A 41 -3.51 -21.99 -7.61
C ASN A 41 -2.47 -21.25 -6.74
N ALA A 42 -2.82 -20.95 -5.48
CA ALA A 42 -1.83 -20.55 -4.49
C ALA A 42 -0.91 -21.73 -4.14
N PRO A 43 0.36 -21.47 -3.77
CA PRO A 43 1.24 -22.50 -3.24
C PRO A 43 0.71 -23.05 -1.90
N PRO A 44 1.10 -24.27 -1.50
CA PRO A 44 0.74 -24.80 -0.19
C PRO A 44 1.31 -23.92 0.93
N GLY A 45 0.49 -23.65 1.94
CA GLY A 45 0.87 -22.78 3.05
C GLY A 45 -0.29 -22.49 3.98
N ILE A 46 -0.05 -21.59 4.93
CA ILE A 46 -1.02 -21.17 5.95
C ILE A 46 -1.42 -19.72 5.67
N ILE A 47 -2.70 -19.40 5.78
CA ILE A 47 -3.16 -18.01 5.68
C ILE A 47 -2.63 -17.22 6.88
N ASP A 48 -1.86 -16.15 6.62
CA ASP A 48 -1.31 -15.24 7.64
C ASP A 48 -1.73 -13.80 7.31
N ASN A 49 -2.93 -13.43 7.76
CA ASN A 49 -3.43 -12.06 7.68
C ASN A 49 -3.26 -11.32 9.03
N SER A 50 -2.26 -11.70 9.83
CA SER A 50 -1.98 -10.99 11.08
C SER A 50 -1.64 -9.52 10.82
N PRO A 51 -1.96 -8.59 11.75
CA PRO A 51 -1.68 -7.16 11.54
C PRO A 51 -0.22 -6.89 11.16
N LYS A 52 0.73 -7.57 11.81
CA LYS A 52 2.16 -7.47 11.50
C LYS A 52 2.47 -7.83 10.05
N THR A 53 1.96 -8.95 9.57
CA THR A 53 2.16 -9.40 8.19
C THR A 53 1.50 -8.46 7.19
N LEU A 54 0.29 -7.97 7.49
CA LEU A 54 -0.40 -7.02 6.62
C LEU A 54 0.31 -5.66 6.52
N THR A 55 0.90 -5.17 7.62
CA THR A 55 1.74 -3.97 7.60
C THR A 55 2.93 -4.15 6.66
N ARG A 56 3.66 -5.28 6.77
CA ARG A 56 4.79 -5.57 5.86
C ARG A 56 4.36 -5.67 4.40
N VAL A 57 3.20 -6.28 4.13
CA VAL A 57 2.66 -6.35 2.78
C VAL A 57 2.32 -4.96 2.24
N ASN A 58 1.75 -4.08 3.05
CA ASN A 58 1.48 -2.70 2.64
C ASN A 58 2.78 -1.93 2.35
N GLU A 59 3.79 -2.05 3.22
CA GLU A 59 5.13 -1.47 2.99
C GLU A 59 5.74 -1.95 1.66
N VAL A 60 5.62 -3.25 1.35
CA VAL A 60 6.07 -3.80 0.08
C VAL A 60 5.36 -3.15 -1.11
N LEU A 61 4.04 -3.00 -1.03
CA LEU A 61 3.25 -2.40 -2.12
C LEU A 61 3.61 -0.92 -2.32
N GLU A 62 3.76 -0.15 -1.25
CA GLU A 62 4.15 1.27 -1.31
C GLU A 62 5.57 1.45 -1.85
N LYS A 63 6.50 0.58 -1.44
CA LYS A 63 7.93 0.68 -1.84
C LYS A 63 8.18 0.19 -3.26
N HIS A 64 7.52 -0.88 -3.68
CA HIS A 64 7.84 -1.58 -4.94
C HIS A 64 6.83 -1.32 -6.05
N THR A 65 5.75 -0.58 -5.79
CA THR A 65 4.77 -0.21 -6.80
C THR A 65 4.49 1.30 -6.76
N LYS A 66 3.98 1.85 -7.85
CA LYS A 66 3.50 3.24 -7.91
C LYS A 66 1.99 3.34 -7.63
N PHE A 67 1.40 2.29 -7.07
CA PHE A 67 -0.05 2.19 -6.89
C PHE A 67 -0.46 2.69 -5.50
N SER A 68 -1.56 3.44 -5.44
CA SER A 68 -2.18 3.79 -4.17
C SER A 68 -2.75 2.53 -3.52
N LEU A 69 -2.53 2.35 -2.21
CA LEU A 69 -3.14 1.24 -1.47
C LEU A 69 -4.67 1.23 -1.54
N ASN A 70 -5.30 2.40 -1.74
CA ASN A 70 -6.76 2.50 -1.92
C ASN A 70 -7.23 1.93 -3.26
N ASP A 71 -6.34 1.86 -4.26
CA ASP A 71 -6.60 1.27 -5.58
C ASP A 71 -6.24 -0.22 -5.61
N ILE A 72 -5.93 -0.85 -4.46
CA ILE A 72 -5.47 -2.23 -4.41
C ILE A 72 -6.53 -3.13 -3.75
N ALA A 73 -7.03 -4.08 -4.53
CA ALA A 73 -7.72 -5.25 -4.02
C ALA A 73 -6.71 -6.39 -3.85
N ARG A 74 -6.59 -6.98 -2.66
CA ARG A 74 -5.60 -8.02 -2.34
C ARG A 74 -6.29 -9.32 -1.93
N SER A 75 -5.69 -10.46 -2.28
CA SER A 75 -6.07 -11.75 -1.71
C SER A 75 -5.67 -11.85 -0.23
N GLU A 76 -6.01 -12.98 0.39
CA GLU A 76 -5.33 -13.41 1.61
C GLU A 76 -3.83 -13.64 1.34
N VAL A 77 -3.02 -13.46 2.38
CA VAL A 77 -1.58 -13.68 2.33
C VAL A 77 -1.29 -15.09 2.80
N ILE A 78 -0.56 -15.85 1.99
CA ILE A 78 -0.18 -17.23 2.26
C ILE A 78 1.27 -17.29 2.72
N LYS A 79 1.49 -17.73 3.95
CA LYS A 79 2.81 -18.09 4.47
C LYS A 79 3.17 -19.49 3.99
N THR A 80 4.20 -19.56 3.15
CA THR A 80 4.78 -20.80 2.61
C THR A 80 6.02 -21.20 3.41
N LYS A 81 6.64 -22.33 3.06
CA LYS A 81 7.93 -22.75 3.66
C LYS A 81 9.08 -21.77 3.37
N THR A 82 9.01 -21.05 2.26
CA THR A 82 10.12 -20.20 1.76
C THR A 82 9.83 -18.71 1.86
N GLY A 83 8.71 -18.31 2.46
CA GLY A 83 8.32 -16.92 2.64
C GLY A 83 6.84 -16.68 2.37
N TYR A 84 6.47 -15.53 1.80
CA TYR A 84 5.06 -15.15 1.64
C TYR A 84 4.64 -15.04 0.18
N TRP A 85 3.38 -15.37 -0.08
CA TRP A 85 2.75 -15.29 -1.38
C TRP A 85 1.39 -14.59 -1.26
N TRP A 86 1.08 -13.68 -2.17
CA TRP A 86 -0.28 -13.15 -2.33
C TRP A 86 -0.51 -12.64 -3.74
N ARG A 87 -1.76 -12.31 -4.05
CA ARG A 87 -2.14 -11.63 -5.28
C ARG A 87 -2.74 -10.27 -4.99
N PHE A 88 -2.61 -9.37 -5.94
CA PHE A 88 -3.38 -8.15 -5.92
C PHE A 88 -3.82 -7.72 -7.31
N LEU A 89 -4.89 -6.94 -7.34
CA LEU A 89 -5.48 -6.30 -8.51
C LEU A 89 -5.43 -4.80 -8.24
N ASN A 90 -4.86 -4.04 -9.16
CA ASN A 90 -5.10 -2.62 -9.21
C ASN A 90 -6.53 -2.40 -9.73
N THR A 91 -7.44 -1.90 -8.89
CA THR A 91 -8.86 -1.71 -9.22
C THR A 91 -9.10 -0.59 -10.22
N ARG A 92 -8.16 0.36 -10.32
CA ARG A 92 -8.20 1.47 -11.29
C ARG A 92 -7.74 1.04 -12.68
N THR A 93 -6.65 0.26 -12.79
CA THR A 93 -6.09 -0.16 -14.09
C THR A 93 -6.56 -1.54 -14.54
N GLY A 94 -7.12 -2.36 -13.63
CA GLY A 94 -7.49 -3.74 -13.89
C GLY A 94 -6.31 -4.71 -13.94
N GLU A 95 -5.08 -4.24 -13.70
CA GLU A 95 -3.86 -5.04 -13.77
C GLU A 95 -3.75 -5.99 -12.56
N ARG A 96 -3.37 -7.24 -12.83
CA ARG A 96 -3.27 -8.31 -11.83
C ARG A 96 -1.82 -8.71 -11.62
N PHE A 97 -1.46 -8.95 -10.36
CA PHE A 97 -0.10 -9.26 -9.95
C PHE A 97 -0.07 -10.44 -8.99
N ILE A 98 1.03 -11.16 -9.04
CA ILE A 98 1.43 -12.17 -8.05
C ILE A 98 2.65 -11.61 -7.34
N VAL A 99 2.66 -11.69 -6.02
CA VAL A 99 3.79 -11.26 -5.21
C VAL A 99 4.32 -12.45 -4.42
N THR A 100 5.64 -12.59 -4.43
CA THR A 100 6.37 -13.54 -3.59
C THR A 100 7.49 -12.82 -2.84
N THR A 101 7.72 -13.22 -1.61
CA THR A 101 8.82 -12.72 -0.78
C THR A 101 9.49 -13.85 -0.02
N ASP A 102 10.71 -13.60 0.47
CA ASP A 102 11.33 -14.42 1.51
C ASP A 102 10.66 -14.20 2.89
N PRO A 103 10.95 -15.01 3.93
CA PRO A 103 10.26 -14.88 5.23
C PRO A 103 10.47 -13.53 5.93
N SER A 104 11.53 -12.81 5.56
CA SER A 104 11.91 -11.52 6.13
C SER A 104 11.49 -10.32 5.29
N PHE A 105 10.84 -10.51 4.14
CA PHE A 105 10.47 -9.45 3.18
C PHE A 105 11.66 -8.65 2.62
N ASN A 106 12.88 -9.19 2.67
CA ASN A 106 14.08 -8.57 2.10
C ASN A 106 14.13 -8.73 0.59
N THR A 107 13.69 -9.88 0.08
CA THR A 107 13.61 -10.18 -1.34
C THR A 107 12.16 -10.16 -1.77
N VAL A 108 11.82 -9.27 -2.71
CA VAL A 108 10.46 -9.10 -3.21
C VAL A 108 10.45 -9.31 -4.72
N ASN A 109 9.55 -10.17 -5.19
CA ASN A 109 9.30 -10.40 -6.62
C ASN A 109 7.83 -10.16 -6.92
N ILE A 110 7.55 -9.20 -7.81
CA ILE A 110 6.22 -8.81 -8.26
C ILE A 110 6.09 -9.14 -9.74
N GLN A 111 5.25 -10.11 -10.06
CA GLN A 111 5.01 -10.55 -11.42
C GLN A 111 3.63 -10.07 -11.88
N LYS A 112 3.62 -9.28 -12.97
CA LYS A 112 2.37 -8.94 -13.66
C LYS A 112 1.85 -10.18 -14.36
N LYS A 113 0.61 -10.57 -14.07
CA LYS A 113 -0.06 -11.67 -14.76
C LYS A 113 -0.60 -11.15 -16.08
N SER A 114 -0.21 -11.76 -17.20
CA SER A 114 -0.84 -11.48 -18.49
C SER A 114 -2.33 -11.78 -18.40
N ARG A 115 -3.14 -10.93 -19.03
CA ARG A 115 -4.55 -11.24 -19.28
C ARG A 115 -4.55 -12.28 -20.39
N ASN A 116 -4.44 -13.57 -20.06
CA ASN A 116 -4.77 -14.60 -21.04
C ASN A 116 -6.21 -14.33 -21.48
N ARG A 117 -6.36 -13.88 -22.73
CA ARG A 117 -7.62 -13.91 -23.45
C ARG A 117 -7.90 -15.39 -23.71
N SER A 118 -8.58 -16.04 -22.76
CA SER A 118 -9.35 -17.25 -23.02
C SER A 118 -10.57 -16.87 -23.83
#